data_AF-A0A8D1UJC3-F1
#
_entry.id   AF-A0A8D1UJC3-F1
#
_cell.length_a   1.000
_cell.length_b   1.000
_cell.length_c   1.000
_cell.angle_alpha   90.00
_cell.angle_beta   90.00
_cell.angle_gamma   90.00
#
_symmetry.space_group_name_H-M   'P 1'
#
loop_
_entity.id
_entity.type
_entity.pdbx_description
1 polymer ?
#
loop_
_entity_poly.entity_id
_entity_poly.type
_entity_poly.pdbx_seq_one_letter_code
_entity_poly.pdbx_strand_id
1 'polypeptide(L)'
;MAPPAPGPASGGSGEVDELFDVKNAFYIGSYQQCINEAQRVKRKFGVVLEEIKPSSSPELQAIRMFAEYLASDSRRDAIVAELDGEMSRSVDVTNTTFLLMAASIYFHDQNPDAALRTLHQGDSLECMAMTVQILLKLDRLDLARKELKKMQDQDEDATLTQLATAWVNLAVVTNRYLSQLKDAHRTHPFIKEYHAKENDFDRLVLQYAPSA
;
A
#
# COMPACT_ATOMS: atom_id res chain seq x y z
N MET A 1 -3.86 -0.36 -61.72
CA MET A 1 -3.10 -1.16 -60.73
C MET A 1 -2.72 -0.20 -59.61
N ALA A 2 -3.59 -0.07 -58.60
CA ALA A 2 -3.38 0.79 -57.44
C ALA A 2 -2.70 -0.03 -56.31
N PRO A 3 -1.80 0.56 -55.51
CA PRO A 3 -1.16 -0.15 -54.41
C PRO A 3 -2.18 -0.47 -53.30
N PRO A 4 -2.05 -1.60 -52.59
CA PRO A 4 -2.95 -1.97 -51.51
C PRO A 4 -2.73 -1.04 -50.29
N ALA A 5 -3.84 -0.73 -49.62
CA ALA A 5 -3.90 0.12 -48.43
C ALA A 5 -3.07 -0.46 -47.26
N PRO A 6 -2.48 0.40 -46.41
CA PRO A 6 -1.78 -0.04 -45.21
C PRO A 6 -2.80 -0.63 -44.22
N GLY A 7 -2.56 -1.88 -43.82
CA GLY A 7 -3.34 -2.54 -42.77
C GLY A 7 -3.20 -1.81 -41.43
N PRO A 8 -4.21 -1.88 -40.54
CA PRO A 8 -4.12 -1.27 -39.24
C PRO A 8 -3.00 -1.94 -38.44
N ALA A 9 -2.02 -1.12 -38.04
CA ALA A 9 -0.94 -1.51 -37.17
C ALA A 9 -1.51 -2.02 -35.83
N SER A 10 -1.20 -3.26 -35.51
CA SER A 10 -1.41 -3.85 -34.19
C SER A 10 -0.55 -3.12 -33.16
N GLY A 11 -1.18 -2.38 -32.26
CA GLY A 11 -0.51 -1.67 -31.18
C GLY A 11 -1.31 -1.72 -29.88
N GLY A 12 -0.68 -2.25 -28.83
CA GLY A 12 -0.98 -1.91 -27.44
C GLY A 12 -2.04 -2.76 -26.74
N SER A 13 -1.57 -3.65 -25.88
CA SER A 13 -2.31 -4.26 -24.76
C SER A 13 -3.23 -3.26 -24.07
N GLY A 14 -4.52 -3.59 -23.99
CA GLY A 14 -5.57 -2.76 -23.40
C GLY A 14 -5.44 -2.62 -21.89
N GLU A 15 -4.79 -1.55 -21.45
CA GLU A 15 -5.16 -0.90 -20.19
C GLU A 15 -6.44 -0.10 -20.46
N VAL A 16 -7.56 -0.55 -19.89
CA VAL A 16 -8.81 0.21 -19.94
C VAL A 16 -8.59 1.46 -19.09
N ASP A 17 -8.55 2.63 -19.74
CA ASP A 17 -8.45 3.92 -19.05
C ASP A 17 -9.75 4.14 -18.25
N GLU A 18 -9.72 3.84 -16.94
CA GLU A 18 -10.86 3.99 -16.02
C GLU A 18 -11.37 5.45 -15.94
N LEU A 19 -10.57 6.41 -16.42
CA LEU A 19 -10.91 7.83 -16.49
C LEU A 19 -11.34 8.28 -17.88
N PHE A 20 -11.49 7.35 -18.84
CA PHE A 20 -11.87 7.68 -20.22
C PHE A 20 -13.14 8.52 -20.28
N ASP A 21 -14.19 8.13 -19.55
CA ASP A 21 -15.46 8.84 -19.51
C ASP A 21 -15.36 10.21 -18.83
N VAL A 22 -14.53 10.32 -17.78
CA VAL A 22 -14.26 11.59 -17.07
C VAL A 22 -13.52 12.57 -17.98
N LYS A 23 -12.47 12.11 -18.66
CA LYS A 23 -11.68 12.91 -19.62
C LYS A 23 -12.53 13.34 -20.81
N ASN A 24 -13.30 12.42 -21.37
CA ASN A 24 -14.18 12.71 -22.49
C ASN A 24 -15.23 13.77 -22.11
N ALA A 25 -15.88 13.64 -20.96
CA ALA A 25 -16.86 14.61 -20.46
C ALA A 25 -16.24 16.00 -20.19
N PHE A 26 -14.99 16.06 -19.73
CA PHE A 26 -14.24 17.30 -19.56
C PHE A 26 -13.95 17.99 -20.90
N TYR A 27 -13.45 17.25 -21.90
CA TYR A 27 -13.07 17.82 -23.20
C TYR A 27 -14.27 18.27 -24.04
N ILE A 28 -15.45 17.69 -23.85
CA ILE A 28 -16.69 18.13 -24.52
C ILE A 28 -17.38 19.31 -23.80
N GLY A 29 -16.78 19.83 -22.71
CA GLY A 29 -17.35 20.94 -21.93
C GLY A 29 -18.58 20.56 -21.08
N SER A 30 -18.88 19.26 -20.95
CA SER A 30 -19.99 18.75 -20.15
C SER A 30 -19.57 18.61 -18.69
N TYR A 31 -19.32 19.75 -18.04
CA TYR A 31 -18.75 19.78 -16.69
C TYR A 31 -19.63 19.08 -15.64
N GLN A 32 -20.96 19.18 -15.76
CA GLN A 32 -21.87 18.48 -14.84
C GLN A 32 -21.77 16.95 -14.97
N GLN A 33 -21.63 16.45 -16.20
CA GLN A 33 -21.46 15.02 -16.47
C GLN A 33 -20.07 14.54 -16.04
N CYS A 34 -19.03 15.35 -16.26
CA CYS A 34 -17.69 15.10 -15.75
C CYS A 34 -17.69 14.94 -14.22
N ILE A 35 -18.43 15.79 -13.50
CA ILE A 35 -18.56 15.69 -12.03
C ILE A 35 -19.30 14.40 -11.64
N ASN A 36 -20.39 14.06 -12.33
CA ASN A 36 -21.16 12.86 -12.02
C ASN A 36 -20.36 11.56 -12.27
N GLU A 37 -19.61 11.49 -13.39
CA GLU A 37 -18.75 10.34 -13.69
C GLU A 37 -17.56 10.28 -12.73
N ALA A 38 -16.94 11.43 -12.41
CA ALA A 38 -15.89 11.49 -11.39
C ALA A 38 -16.39 11.06 -10.00
N GLN A 39 -17.65 11.34 -9.66
CA GLN A 39 -18.27 10.87 -8.41
C GLN A 39 -18.55 9.36 -8.42
N ARG A 40 -18.87 8.74 -9.56
CA ARG A 40 -19.00 7.27 -9.67
C ARG A 40 -17.67 6.55 -9.46
N VAL A 41 -16.57 7.21 -9.83
CA VAL A 41 -15.19 6.72 -9.70
C VAL A 41 -14.61 7.01 -8.29
N LYS A 42 -15.26 7.87 -7.48
CA LYS A 42 -14.87 8.02 -6.07
C LYS A 42 -15.00 6.69 -5.34
N ARG A 43 -14.01 6.38 -4.51
CA ARG A 43 -13.90 5.17 -3.68
C ARG A 43 -15.24 4.87 -3.01
N LYS A 44 -15.88 3.75 -3.38
CA LYS A 44 -17.22 3.37 -2.92
C LYS A 44 -17.18 2.76 -1.52
N PHE A 45 -16.75 3.53 -0.52
CA PHE A 45 -16.87 3.12 0.88
C PHE A 45 -18.33 3.07 1.33
N GLY A 46 -19.21 3.87 0.70
CA GLY A 46 -20.64 3.92 1.01
C GLY A 46 -21.35 2.56 0.91
N VAL A 47 -21.02 1.75 -0.10
CA VAL A 47 -21.63 0.41 -0.26
C VAL A 47 -21.26 -0.49 0.92
N VAL A 48 -20.00 -0.47 1.36
CA VAL A 48 -19.53 -1.25 2.51
C VAL A 48 -20.23 -0.79 3.79
N LEU A 49 -20.40 0.53 3.96
CA LEU A 49 -21.04 1.12 5.13
C LEU A 49 -22.57 0.94 5.15
N GLU A 50 -23.22 0.73 4.01
CA GLU A 50 -24.66 0.47 3.92
C GLU A 50 -25.01 -1.01 4.09
N GLU A 51 -24.19 -1.91 3.52
CA GLU A 51 -24.45 -3.35 3.51
C GLU A 51 -24.03 -4.04 4.83
N ILE A 52 -22.94 -3.57 5.47
CA ILE A 52 -22.45 -4.19 6.71
C ILE A 52 -23.21 -3.61 7.90
N LYS A 53 -24.18 -4.38 8.41
CA LYS A 53 -24.98 -4.04 9.60
C LYS A 53 -24.20 -4.30 10.90
N PRO A 54 -24.55 -3.65 12.03
CA PRO A 54 -23.92 -3.92 13.34
C PRO A 54 -24.09 -5.36 13.85
N SER A 55 -25.05 -6.11 13.31
CA SER A 55 -25.29 -7.52 13.63
C SER A 55 -24.45 -8.49 12.80
N SER A 56 -23.63 -8.00 11.86
CA SER A 56 -22.76 -8.82 11.03
C SER A 56 -21.59 -9.39 11.83
N SER A 57 -20.95 -10.42 11.28
CA SER A 57 -19.82 -11.13 11.92
C SER A 57 -18.65 -10.18 12.24
N PRO A 58 -17.80 -10.51 13.23
CA PRO A 58 -16.69 -9.65 13.65
C PRO A 58 -15.68 -9.35 12.53
N GLU A 59 -15.49 -10.28 11.59
CA GLU A 59 -14.64 -10.09 10.40
C GLU A 59 -15.19 -8.96 9.50
N LEU A 60 -16.51 -8.93 9.30
CA LEU A 60 -17.16 -7.88 8.52
C LEU A 60 -17.15 -6.54 9.26
N GLN A 61 -17.26 -6.55 10.60
CA GLN A 61 -17.10 -5.32 11.38
C GLN A 61 -15.71 -4.71 11.22
N ALA A 62 -14.66 -5.54 11.17
CA ALA A 62 -13.30 -5.05 10.94
C ALA A 62 -13.16 -4.34 9.58
N ILE A 63 -13.76 -4.91 8.53
CA ILE A 63 -13.78 -4.31 7.19
C ILE A 63 -14.57 -3.00 7.20
N ARG A 64 -15.71 -2.96 7.90
CA ARG A 64 -16.52 -1.75 8.08
C ARG A 64 -15.73 -0.66 8.79
N MET A 65 -15.01 -0.99 9.86
CA MET A 65 -14.17 -0.05 10.61
C MET A 65 -13.09 0.57 9.71
N PHE A 66 -12.41 -0.25 8.91
CA PHE A 66 -11.41 0.27 7.97
C PHE A 66 -12.03 1.13 6.86
N ALA A 67 -13.20 0.73 6.33
CA ALA A 67 -13.93 1.53 5.35
C ALA A 67 -14.38 2.89 5.93
N GLU A 68 -14.80 2.92 7.20
CA GLU A 68 -15.17 4.15 7.90
C GLU A 68 -13.96 5.07 8.09
N TYR A 69 -12.80 4.51 8.45
CA TYR A 69 -11.54 5.23 8.57
C TYR A 69 -11.12 5.88 7.25
N LEU A 70 -11.26 5.17 6.13
CA LEU A 70 -10.94 5.70 4.81
C LEU A 70 -11.98 6.69 4.26
N ALA A 71 -13.23 6.59 4.72
CA ALA A 71 -14.33 7.45 4.27
C ALA A 71 -14.35 8.80 5.00
N SER A 72 -13.94 8.84 6.26
CA SER A 72 -14.12 10.01 7.14
C SER A 72 -12.82 10.44 7.80
N ASP A 73 -12.15 11.44 7.21
CA ASP A 73 -10.91 12.00 7.75
C ASP A 73 -11.08 12.56 9.18
N SER A 74 -12.25 13.11 9.50
CA SER A 74 -12.55 13.68 10.83
C SER A 74 -12.76 12.64 11.94
N ARG A 75 -12.98 11.37 11.59
CA ARG A 75 -13.23 10.30 12.55
C ARG A 75 -12.04 9.37 12.75
N ARG A 76 -10.94 9.59 12.03
CA ARG A 76 -9.74 8.74 12.08
C ARG A 76 -9.22 8.58 13.49
N ASP A 77 -9.00 9.68 14.22
CA ASP A 77 -8.47 9.66 15.59
C ASP A 77 -9.38 8.87 16.55
N ALA A 78 -10.71 9.00 16.40
CA ALA A 78 -11.67 8.28 17.22
C ALA A 78 -11.65 6.78 16.93
N ILE A 79 -11.53 6.39 15.65
CA ILE A 79 -11.45 4.99 15.22
C ILE A 79 -10.15 4.35 15.70
N VAL A 80 -9.02 5.06 15.63
CA VAL A 80 -7.74 4.58 16.15
C VAL A 80 -7.82 4.36 17.66
N ALA A 81 -8.41 5.30 18.41
CA ALA A 81 -8.60 5.14 19.85
C ALA A 81 -9.53 3.97 20.23
N GLU A 82 -10.58 3.74 19.44
CA GLU A 82 -11.46 2.57 19.58
C GLU A 82 -10.69 1.27 19.32
N LEU A 83 -9.90 1.23 18.24
CA LEU A 83 -9.07 0.09 17.87
C LEU A 83 -8.01 -0.22 18.92
N ASP A 84 -7.34 0.78 19.49
CA ASP A 84 -6.40 0.61 20.62
C ASP A 84 -7.13 -0.01 21.83
N GLY A 85 -8.36 0.45 22.08
CA GLY A 85 -9.22 -0.08 23.13
C GLY A 85 -9.62 -1.54 22.91
N GLU A 86 -9.85 -1.95 21.67
CA GLU A 86 -10.12 -3.36 21.30
C GLU A 86 -8.85 -4.20 21.36
N MET A 87 -7.70 -3.69 20.89
CA MET A 87 -6.42 -4.38 20.95
C MET A 87 -5.97 -4.67 22.39
N SER A 88 -6.34 -3.81 23.34
CA SER A 88 -6.10 -4.05 24.77
C SER A 88 -7.02 -5.12 25.40
N ARG A 89 -8.16 -5.41 24.76
CA ARG A 89 -9.18 -6.36 25.22
C ARG A 89 -9.06 -7.66 24.43
N SER A 90 -8.27 -8.62 24.94
CA SER A 90 -8.15 -10.01 24.45
C SER A 90 -8.60 -10.23 23.01
N VAL A 91 -7.72 -9.93 22.05
CA VAL A 91 -8.00 -10.10 20.63
C VAL A 91 -8.01 -11.58 20.28
N ASP A 92 -8.99 -11.99 19.49
CA ASP A 92 -8.97 -13.31 18.87
C ASP A 92 -7.93 -13.36 17.76
N VAL A 93 -6.77 -13.94 18.08
CA VAL A 93 -5.64 -14.11 17.15
C VAL A 93 -5.96 -15.01 15.96
N THR A 94 -7.06 -15.77 16.01
CA THR A 94 -7.52 -16.58 14.87
C THR A 94 -8.24 -15.75 13.81
N ASN A 95 -8.71 -14.55 14.17
CA ASN A 95 -9.36 -13.63 13.24
C ASN A 95 -8.32 -12.80 12.47
N THR A 96 -7.74 -13.42 11.44
CA THR A 96 -6.75 -12.78 10.56
C THR A 96 -7.31 -11.54 9.86
N THR A 97 -8.60 -11.54 9.53
CA THR A 97 -9.26 -10.39 8.88
C THR A 97 -9.21 -9.16 9.77
N PHE A 98 -9.51 -9.33 11.06
CA PHE A 98 -9.40 -8.25 12.04
C PHE A 98 -7.97 -7.72 12.13
N LEU A 99 -6.98 -8.60 12.27
CA LEU A 99 -5.56 -8.21 12.36
C LEU A 99 -5.09 -7.43 11.12
N LEU A 100 -5.49 -7.86 9.92
CA LEU A 100 -5.15 -7.18 8.66
C LEU A 100 -5.79 -5.79 8.55
N MET A 101 -7.07 -5.67 8.92
CA MET A 101 -7.77 -4.38 8.88
C MET A 101 -7.21 -3.42 9.93
N ALA A 102 -6.94 -3.91 11.13
CA ALA A 102 -6.31 -3.14 12.19
C ALA A 102 -4.91 -2.65 11.79
N ALA A 103 -4.07 -3.54 11.24
CA ALA A 103 -2.76 -3.17 10.72
C ALA A 103 -2.84 -2.16 9.57
N SER A 104 -3.88 -2.24 8.73
CA SER A 104 -4.11 -1.28 7.64
C SER A 104 -4.43 0.11 8.19
N ILE A 105 -5.27 0.19 9.22
CA ILE A 105 -5.58 1.44 9.92
C ILE A 105 -4.30 2.04 10.51
N TYR A 106 -3.54 1.28 11.30
CA TYR A 106 -2.28 1.76 11.90
C TYR A 106 -1.25 2.20 10.86
N PHE A 107 -1.14 1.48 9.74
CA PHE A 107 -0.22 1.85 8.68
C PHE A 107 -0.63 3.19 8.02
N HIS A 108 -1.93 3.40 7.80
CA HIS A 108 -2.43 4.67 7.28
C HIS A 108 -2.30 5.82 8.29
N ASP A 109 -2.37 5.52 9.59
CA ASP A 109 -2.15 6.47 10.70
C ASP A 109 -0.65 6.82 10.92
N GLN A 110 0.25 6.35 10.05
CA GLN A 110 1.70 6.53 10.18
C GLN A 110 2.30 5.88 11.43
N ASN A 111 1.66 4.83 11.97
CA ASN A 111 2.15 4.04 13.08
C ASN A 111 2.53 2.61 12.64
N PRO A 112 3.63 2.44 11.89
CA PRO A 112 4.04 1.12 11.40
C PRO A 112 4.42 0.15 12.51
N ASP A 113 4.87 0.64 13.67
CA ASP A 113 5.22 -0.21 14.81
C ASP A 113 3.98 -0.91 15.40
N ALA A 114 2.86 -0.19 15.53
CA ALA A 114 1.60 -0.79 15.97
C ALA A 114 1.04 -1.79 14.94
N ALA A 115 1.18 -1.47 13.64
CA ALA A 115 0.79 -2.37 12.56
C ALA A 115 1.57 -3.70 12.62
N LEU A 116 2.90 -3.63 12.72
CA LEU A 116 3.76 -4.82 12.80
C LEU A 116 3.50 -5.64 14.06
N ARG A 117 3.29 -5.00 15.22
CA ARG A 117 2.90 -5.70 16.46
C ARG A 117 1.58 -6.45 16.32
N THR A 118 0.62 -5.86 15.61
CA THR A 118 -0.67 -6.49 15.33
C THR A 118 -0.51 -7.72 14.43
N LEU A 119 0.22 -7.57 13.31
CA LEU A 119 0.41 -8.66 12.35
C LEU A 119 1.18 -9.84 12.92
N HIS A 120 2.14 -9.61 13.82
CA HIS A 120 2.90 -10.69 14.47
C HIS A 120 2.04 -11.59 15.38
N GLN A 121 0.82 -11.19 15.74
CA GLN A 121 -0.09 -12.04 16.51
C GLN A 121 -0.75 -13.11 15.64
N GLY A 122 -0.84 -12.88 14.33
CA GLY A 122 -1.42 -13.83 13.37
C GLY A 122 -0.35 -14.70 12.69
N ASP A 123 -0.71 -15.94 12.39
CA ASP A 123 0.18 -16.93 11.73
C ASP A 123 -0.25 -17.23 10.28
N SER A 124 -0.90 -16.26 9.62
CA SER A 124 -1.36 -16.43 8.23
C SER A 124 -0.39 -15.85 7.21
N LEU A 125 -0.33 -16.47 6.03
CA LEU A 125 0.45 -15.97 4.89
C LEU A 125 0.07 -14.53 4.51
N GLU A 126 -1.19 -14.14 4.71
CA GLU A 126 -1.65 -12.77 4.49
C GLU A 126 -1.00 -11.77 5.47
N CYS A 127 -0.91 -12.13 6.76
CA CYS A 127 -0.25 -11.29 7.77
C CYS A 127 1.24 -11.14 7.46
N MET A 128 1.89 -12.23 7.05
CA MET A 128 3.30 -12.23 6.68
C MET A 128 3.54 -11.41 5.40
N ALA A 129 2.68 -11.55 4.39
CA ALA A 129 2.76 -10.78 3.15
C ALA A 129 2.62 -9.27 3.41
N MET A 130 1.66 -8.89 4.26
CA MET A 130 1.48 -7.50 4.67
C MET A 130 2.68 -6.99 5.48
N THR A 131 3.25 -7.83 6.35
CA THR A 131 4.49 -7.53 7.08
C THR A 131 5.64 -7.24 6.13
N VAL A 132 5.86 -8.07 5.10
CA VAL A 132 6.85 -7.83 4.05
C VAL A 132 6.61 -6.48 3.37
N GLN A 133 5.36 -6.18 3.01
CA GLN A 133 5.01 -4.91 2.36
C GLN A 133 5.33 -3.70 3.23
N ILE A 134 5.00 -3.74 4.52
CA ILE A 134 5.30 -2.67 5.48
C ILE A 134 6.83 -2.53 5.63
N LEU A 135 7.56 -3.64 5.82
CA LEU A 135 9.01 -3.60 5.98
C LEU A 135 9.73 -3.02 4.75
N LEU A 136 9.26 -3.33 3.54
CA LEU A 136 9.77 -2.72 2.31
C LEU A 136 9.46 -1.23 2.23
N LYS A 137 8.29 -0.79 2.72
CA LYS A 137 7.94 0.64 2.81
C LYS A 137 8.75 1.40 3.85
N LEU A 138 9.32 0.72 4.84
CA LEU A 138 10.24 1.27 5.83
C LEU A 138 11.72 1.18 5.38
N ASP A 139 11.98 0.79 4.12
CA ASP A 139 13.31 0.51 3.59
C ASP A 139 14.12 -0.53 4.39
N ARG A 140 13.44 -1.39 5.16
CA ARG A 140 14.02 -2.48 5.96
C ARG A 140 14.05 -3.79 5.18
N LEU A 141 14.81 -3.78 4.08
CA LEU A 141 14.96 -4.92 3.17
C LEU A 141 15.55 -6.17 3.86
N ASP A 142 16.40 -5.97 4.86
CA ASP A 142 16.98 -7.00 5.71
C ASP A 142 15.89 -7.82 6.43
N LEU A 143 14.97 -7.13 7.10
CA LEU A 143 13.85 -7.77 7.80
C LEU A 143 12.83 -8.35 6.82
N ALA A 144 12.54 -7.65 5.72
CA ALA A 144 11.61 -8.13 4.70
C ALA A 144 12.06 -9.48 4.11
N ARG A 145 13.37 -9.66 3.88
CA ARG A 145 13.93 -10.94 3.43
C ARG A 145 13.78 -12.06 4.46
N LYS A 146 13.96 -11.74 5.75
CA LYS A 146 13.79 -12.70 6.84
C LYS A 146 12.34 -13.18 6.91
N GLU A 147 11.39 -12.25 6.79
CA GLU A 147 9.97 -12.60 6.81
C GLU A 147 9.55 -13.39 5.56
N LEU A 148 10.06 -13.01 4.38
CA LEU A 148 9.85 -13.77 3.15
C LEU A 148 10.36 -15.22 3.27
N LYS A 149 11.51 -15.43 3.93
CA LYS A 149 12.03 -16.79 4.11
C LYS A 149 11.06 -17.66 4.92
N LYS A 150 10.46 -17.10 5.98
CA LYS A 150 9.43 -17.80 6.74
C LYS A 150 8.21 -18.13 5.87
N MET A 151 7.77 -17.21 5.02
CA MET A 151 6.65 -17.47 4.09
C MET A 151 6.97 -18.63 3.15
N GLN A 152 8.20 -18.68 2.62
CA GLN A 152 8.66 -19.78 1.77
C GLN A 152 8.78 -21.11 2.52
N ASP A 153 9.21 -21.07 3.79
CA ASP A 153 9.27 -22.27 4.63
C ASP A 153 7.87 -22.82 4.96
N GLN A 154 6.86 -21.96 5.00
CA GLN A 154 5.47 -22.33 5.25
C GLN A 154 4.78 -22.86 3.98
N ASP A 155 4.83 -22.10 2.89
CA ASP A 155 4.30 -22.49 1.59
C ASP A 155 5.01 -21.69 0.48
N GLU A 156 5.98 -22.32 -0.19
CA GLU A 156 6.72 -21.72 -1.30
C GLU A 156 5.85 -21.52 -2.54
N ASP A 157 4.89 -22.41 -2.80
CA ASP A 157 4.07 -22.40 -4.01
C ASP A 157 2.84 -21.48 -3.90
N ALA A 158 2.53 -21.00 -2.70
CA ALA A 158 1.46 -20.03 -2.48
C ALA A 158 1.65 -18.78 -3.35
N THR A 159 0.56 -18.33 -3.98
CA THR A 159 0.54 -17.12 -4.81
C THR A 159 0.99 -15.88 -4.06
N LEU A 160 0.64 -15.76 -2.77
CA LEU A 160 1.08 -14.69 -1.88
C LEU A 160 2.60 -14.71 -1.63
N THR A 161 3.18 -15.91 -1.45
CA THR A 161 4.63 -16.07 -1.28
C THR A 161 5.39 -15.71 -2.55
N GLN A 162 4.87 -16.10 -3.71
CA GLN A 162 5.43 -15.73 -5.01
C GLN A 162 5.34 -14.22 -5.26
N LEU A 163 4.22 -13.60 -4.90
CA LEU A 163 4.05 -12.15 -4.99
C LEU A 163 5.01 -11.39 -4.05
N ALA A 164 5.14 -11.84 -2.80
CA ALA A 164 6.09 -11.27 -1.84
C ALA A 164 7.54 -11.43 -2.31
N THR A 165 7.86 -12.56 -2.94
CA THR A 165 9.17 -12.80 -3.58
C THR A 165 9.45 -11.77 -4.67
N ALA A 166 8.46 -11.47 -5.52
CA ALA A 166 8.60 -10.46 -6.57
C ALA A 166 8.83 -9.05 -5.99
N TRP A 167 8.10 -8.64 -4.95
CA TRP A 167 8.29 -7.35 -4.29
C TRP A 167 9.69 -7.18 -3.68
N VAL A 168 10.16 -8.20 -2.96
CA VAL A 168 11.49 -8.18 -2.35
C VAL A 168 12.57 -8.14 -3.45
N ASN A 169 12.44 -8.95 -4.50
CA ASN A 169 13.40 -8.94 -5.60
C ASN A 169 13.46 -7.58 -6.32
N LEU A 170 12.31 -6.92 -6.52
CA LEU A 170 12.25 -5.59 -7.12
C LEU A 170 13.00 -4.57 -6.25
N ALA A 171 12.82 -4.60 -4.93
CA ALA A 171 13.52 -3.73 -3.99
C ALA A 171 15.04 -3.97 -4.01
N VAL A 172 15.47 -5.24 -4.07
CA VAL A 172 16.90 -5.61 -4.16
C VAL A 172 17.54 -5.08 -5.43
N VAL A 173 16.86 -5.29 -6.56
CA VAL A 173 17.35 -4.88 -7.87
C VAL A 173 17.44 -3.36 -7.95
N THR A 174 16.44 -2.65 -7.43
CA THR A 174 16.45 -1.18 -7.34
C THR A 174 17.62 -0.68 -6.51
N ASN A 175 17.84 -1.25 -5.32
CA ASN A 175 18.97 -0.88 -4.47
C ASN A 175 20.32 -1.15 -5.15
N ARG A 176 20.45 -2.28 -5.84
CA ARG A 176 21.68 -2.59 -6.60
C ARG A 176 21.93 -1.59 -7.72
N TYR A 177 20.90 -1.23 -8.49
CA TYR A 177 21.04 -0.23 -9.56
C TYR A 177 21.36 1.15 -9.02
N LEU A 178 20.76 1.55 -7.91
CA LEU A 178 21.11 2.79 -7.24
C LEU A 178 22.57 2.81 -6.80
N SER A 179 23.07 1.74 -6.18
CA SER A 179 24.49 1.62 -5.81
C SER A 179 25.41 1.69 -7.03
N GLN A 180 25.08 0.97 -8.11
CA GLN A 180 25.86 1.04 -9.36
C GLN A 180 25.87 2.45 -9.96
N LEU A 181 24.75 3.17 -9.92
CA LEU A 181 24.66 4.54 -10.42
C LEU A 181 25.50 5.50 -9.55
N LYS A 182 25.45 5.33 -8.21
CA LYS A 182 26.31 6.06 -7.28
C LYS A 182 27.79 5.82 -7.59
N ASP A 183 28.18 4.59 -7.95
CA ASP A 183 29.58 4.28 -8.21
C ASP A 183 30.09 4.70 -9.58
N ALA A 184 29.33 4.41 -10.64
CA ALA A 184 29.72 4.66 -12.02
C ALA A 184 29.60 6.14 -12.42
N HIS A 185 28.62 6.87 -11.87
CA HIS A 185 28.28 8.22 -12.29
C HIS A 185 28.09 9.18 -11.09
N ARG A 186 29.10 9.23 -10.22
CA ARG A 186 29.16 10.11 -9.03
C ARG A 186 28.82 11.58 -9.28
N THR A 187 29.06 12.10 -10.48
CA THR A 187 28.84 13.51 -10.82
C THR A 187 27.47 13.82 -11.42
N HIS A 188 26.65 12.80 -11.69
CA HIS A 188 25.33 12.97 -12.30
C HIS A 188 24.42 13.83 -11.40
N PRO A 189 23.64 14.78 -11.94
CA PRO A 189 22.79 15.69 -11.16
C PRO A 189 21.88 14.97 -10.16
N PHE A 190 21.27 13.86 -10.58
CA PHE A 190 20.45 13.01 -9.69
C PHE A 190 21.23 12.49 -8.47
N ILE A 191 22.47 12.02 -8.65
CA ILE A 191 23.27 11.44 -7.57
C ILE A 191 23.75 12.52 -6.59
N LYS A 192 24.08 13.72 -7.11
CA LYS A 192 24.39 14.87 -6.27
C LYS A 192 23.20 15.32 -5.42
N GLU A 193 22.02 15.41 -6.03
CA GLU A 193 20.79 15.77 -5.32
C GLU A 193 20.41 14.69 -4.30
N TYR A 194 20.56 13.41 -4.66
CA TYR A 194 20.33 12.29 -3.77
C TYR A 194 21.26 12.33 -2.55
N HIS A 195 22.57 12.51 -2.75
CA HIS A 195 23.52 12.67 -1.65
C HIS A 195 23.27 13.92 -0.81
N ALA A 196 22.86 15.04 -1.42
CA ALA A 196 22.49 16.23 -0.67
C ALA A 196 21.30 15.95 0.26
N LYS A 197 20.28 15.24 -0.24
CA LYS A 197 19.13 14.82 0.57
C LYS A 197 19.50 13.82 1.68
N GLU A 198 20.39 12.87 1.42
CA GLU A 198 20.94 11.97 2.45
C GLU A 198 21.63 12.77 3.57
N ASN A 199 22.50 13.71 3.21
CA ASN A 199 23.22 14.54 4.19
C ASN A 199 22.29 15.46 4.98
N ASP A 200 21.27 16.03 4.33
CA ASP A 200 20.26 16.85 5.00
C ASP A 200 19.43 16.00 5.98
N PHE A 201 19.08 14.77 5.60
CA PHE A 201 18.42 13.82 6.49
C PHE A 201 19.29 13.52 7.72
N ASP A 202 20.55 13.13 7.52
CA ASP A 202 21.47 12.82 8.63
C ASP A 202 21.65 14.03 9.57
N ARG A 203 21.74 15.23 9.00
CA ARG A 203 21.81 16.48 9.77
C ARG A 203 20.55 16.71 10.60
N LEU A 204 19.37 16.49 10.02
CA LEU A 204 18.10 16.64 10.72
C LEU A 204 17.95 15.59 11.84
N VAL A 205 18.34 14.34 11.58
CA VAL A 205 18.36 13.28 12.60
C VAL A 205 19.24 13.69 13.78
N LEU A 206 20.43 14.25 13.55
CA LEU A 206 21.30 14.75 14.61
C LEU A 206 20.71 15.94 15.38
N GLN A 207 19.94 16.79 14.70
CA GLN A 207 19.32 17.98 15.30
C GLN A 207 18.06 17.67 16.12
N TYR A 208 17.32 16.61 15.74
CA TYR A 208 16.08 16.18 16.41
C TYR A 208 16.25 14.91 17.24
N ALA A 209 17.45 14.35 17.33
CA ALA A 209 17.74 13.30 18.29
C ALA A 209 17.41 13.83 19.70
N PRO A 210 16.62 13.09 20.51
CA PRO A 210 16.32 13.52 21.87
C PRO A 210 17.64 13.70 22.61
N SER A 211 17.86 14.89 23.15
CA SER A 211 18.98 15.13 24.04
C SER A 211 18.79 14.22 25.25
N ALA A 212 19.55 13.13 25.29
CA ALA A 212 19.57 12.20 26.42
C ALA A 212 20.10 12.87 27.69
#